data_AF-A0A1D8AGE6-F1
#
_entry.id   AF-A0A1D8AGE6-F1
#
_cell.length_a   1.000
_cell.length_b   1.000
_cell.length_c   1.000
_cell.angle_alpha   90.00
_cell.angle_beta   90.00
_cell.angle_gamma   90.00
#
_symmetry.space_group_name_H-M   'P 1'
#
loop_
_entity.id
_entity.type
_entity.pdbx_description
1 polymer ?
#
loop_
_entity_poly.entity_id
_entity_poly.type
_entity_poly.pdbx_seq_one_letter_code
_entity_poly.pdbx_strand_id
1 'polypeptide(L)' 'MLRADGWRVNRKRVQRLMRTMGIVALGPKPRTTKPAPGHKVFPYLLRGLAIERPNQVWCADITYIPIGRGFLYLAP' A
#
# COMPACT_ATOMS: atom_id res chain seq x y z
N MET A 1 23.39 10.70 1.57
CA MET A 1 23.54 12.10 1.13
C MET A 1 23.85 12.96 2.34
N LEU A 2 22.97 13.77 2.96
CA LEU A 2 23.38 14.75 4.01
C LEU A 2 24.38 14.29 5.10
N ARG A 3 24.20 13.11 5.71
CA ARG A 3 25.16 12.60 6.72
C ARG A 3 26.50 12.14 6.12
N ALA A 4 26.47 11.62 4.89
CA ALA A 4 27.67 11.23 4.15
C ALA A 4 28.47 12.47 3.72
N ASP A 5 27.78 13.60 3.50
CA ASP A 5 28.37 14.89 3.15
C ASP A 5 28.83 15.68 4.41
N GLY A 6 28.90 15.04 5.58
CA GLY A 6 29.39 15.64 6.84
C GLY A 6 28.36 16.41 7.67
N TRP A 7 27.11 16.56 7.20
CA TRP A 7 26.11 17.37 7.88
C TRP A 7 25.41 16.61 9.01
N ARG A 8 25.57 17.09 10.26
CA ARG A 8 24.86 16.57 11.45
C ARG A 8 23.45 17.18 11.57
N VAL A 9 22.55 16.80 10.67
CA VAL A 9 21.16 17.28 10.67
C VAL A 9 20.19 16.15 11.04
N ASN A 10 19.23 16.44 11.92
CA ASN A 10 18.17 15.51 12.31
C ASN A 10 17.10 15.44 11.21
N ARG A 11 16.62 14.21 10.90
CA ARG A 11 15.49 13.97 9.98
C ARG A 11 14.27 14.85 10.30
N LYS A 12 13.94 15.05 11.58
CA LYS A 12 12.81 15.90 12.00
C LYS A 12 12.96 17.36 11.55
N ARG A 13 14.20 17.88 11.56
CA ARG A 13 14.52 19.26 11.14
C ARG A 13 14.34 19.41 9.63
N VAL A 14 14.86 18.47 8.85
CA VAL A 14 14.70 18.45 7.38
C VAL A 14 13.21 18.41 7.00
N GLN A 15 12.44 17.51 7.60
CA GLN A 15 10.99 17.39 7.34
C GLN A 15 10.19 18.65 7.73
N ARG A 16 10.60 19.35 8.79
CA ARG A 16 9.98 20.63 9.17
C ARG A 16 10.24 21.70 8.11
N LEU A 17 11.51 21.87 7.70
CA LEU A 17 11.89 22.86 6.70
C LEU A 17 11.23 22.60 5.34
N MET A 18 11.21 21.34 4.89
CA MET A 18 10.51 20.98 3.65
C MET A 18 9.02 21.39 3.69
N ARG A 19 8.34 21.19 4.82
CA ARG A 19 6.94 21.62 4.99
C ARG A 19 6.78 23.14 4.94
N THR A 20 7.65 23.89 5.64
CA THR A 20 7.63 25.37 5.61
C THR A 20 7.88 25.92 4.20
N MET A 21 8.73 25.25 3.42
CA MET A 21 9.06 25.63 2.05
C MET A 21 8.09 25.08 0.99
N GLY A 22 7.05 24.33 1.40
CA GLY A 22 6.11 23.71 0.46
C GLY A 22 6.70 22.58 -0.39
N ILE A 23 7.88 22.06 -0.03
CA ILE A 23 8.55 20.99 -0.75
C ILE A 23 7.89 19.66 -0.41
N VAL A 24 7.22 19.07 -1.39
CA VAL A 24 6.56 17.76 -1.28
C VAL A 24 7.25 16.74 -2.19
N ALA A 25 7.34 15.49 -1.73
CA ALA A 25 7.81 14.40 -2.58
C ALA A 25 6.74 14.05 -3.61
N LEU A 26 7.08 14.13 -4.90
CA LEU A 26 6.24 13.70 -6.03
C LEU A 26 6.33 12.19 -6.30
N GLY A 27 6.76 11.41 -5.32
CA GLY A 27 6.96 9.98 -5.48
C GLY A 27 5.64 9.27 -5.81
N PRO A 28 5.66 8.23 -6.66
CA PRO A 28 4.45 7.45 -6.95
C PRO A 28 3.92 6.86 -5.66
N LYS A 29 2.70 7.25 -5.28
CA LYS A 29 1.96 6.54 -4.24
C LYS A 29 1.60 5.15 -4.80
N PRO A 30 1.74 4.06 -4.02
CA PRO A 30 1.26 2.76 -4.46
C PRO A 30 -0.23 2.88 -4.81
N ARG A 31 -0.54 2.81 -6.10
CA ARG A 31 -1.91 2.80 -6.60
C ARG A 31 -2.21 1.38 -7.05
N THR A 32 -2.59 0.54 -6.08
CA THR A 32 -2.96 -0.88 -6.29
C THR A 32 -4.28 -1.04 -7.07
N THR A 33 -5.02 0.05 -7.29
CA THR A 33 -6.40 0.07 -7.80
C THR A 33 -6.54 0.44 -9.28
N LYS A 34 -5.50 0.27 -10.10
CA LYS A 34 -5.68 0.36 -11.56
C LYS A 34 -6.03 -1.03 -12.10
N PRO A 35 -7.29 -1.34 -12.41
CA PRO A 35 -7.62 -2.58 -13.11
C PRO A 35 -6.88 -2.60 -14.45
N ALA A 36 -6.34 -3.76 -14.82
CA ALA A 36 -5.75 -3.94 -16.13
C ALA A 36 -6.84 -3.75 -17.22
N PRO A 37 -6.53 -3.07 -18.34
CA PRO A 37 -7.48 -2.91 -19.44
C PRO A 37 -8.02 -4.27 -19.91
N GLY A 38 -9.32 -4.37 -20.15
CA GLY A 38 -9.96 -5.60 -20.65
C GLY A 38 -10.42 -6.59 -19.58
N HIS A 39 -10.13 -6.36 -18.30
CA HIS A 39 -10.67 -7.20 -17.22
C HIS A 39 -12.13 -6.84 -16.91
N LYS A 40 -13.00 -7.85 -16.89
CA LYS A 40 -14.40 -7.71 -16.47
C LYS A 40 -14.45 -7.31 -15.00
N VAL A 41 -15.24 -6.27 -14.69
CA VAL A 41 -15.58 -5.93 -13.31
C VAL A 41 -16.65 -6.91 -12.84
N PHE A 42 -16.35 -7.69 -11.82
CA PHE A 42 -17.32 -8.60 -11.21
C PHE A 42 -18.15 -7.85 -10.16
N PRO A 43 -19.47 -8.05 -10.10
CA PRO A 43 -20.30 -7.47 -9.06
C PRO A 43 -19.94 -8.06 -7.70
N TYR A 44 -20.00 -7.24 -6.65
CA TYR A 44 -19.80 -7.70 -5.28
C TYR A 44 -21.06 -8.42 -4.79
N LEU A 45 -21.02 -9.77 -4.81
CA LEU A 45 -22.18 -10.63 -4.58
C LEU A 45 -22.68 -10.65 -3.13
N LEU A 46 -21.89 -10.19 -2.17
CA LEU A 46 -22.27 -10.16 -0.75
C LEU A 46 -23.09 -8.92 -0.38
N ARG A 47 -23.35 -8.01 -1.33
CA ARG A 47 -24.12 -6.78 -1.07
C ARG A 47 -25.56 -7.13 -0.70
N GLY A 48 -25.98 -6.74 0.50
CA GLY A 48 -27.35 -6.98 0.98
C GLY A 48 -27.64 -8.43 1.41
N LEU A 49 -26.63 -9.29 1.43
CA LEU A 49 -26.77 -10.66 1.92
C LEU A 49 -26.68 -10.69 3.45
N ALA A 50 -27.75 -11.15 4.11
CA ALA A 50 -27.71 -11.49 5.53
C ALA A 50 -26.93 -12.80 5.74
N ILE A 51 -25.98 -12.81 6.69
CA ILE A 51 -25.19 -13.98 7.06
C ILE A 51 -25.80 -14.55 8.35
N GLU A 52 -26.51 -15.67 8.25
CA GLU A 52 -27.37 -16.19 9.32
C GLU A 52 -26.82 -17.45 9.98
N ARG A 53 -25.83 -18.11 9.36
CA ARG A 53 -25.24 -19.35 9.87
C ARG A 53 -23.73 -19.41 9.68
N PRO A 54 -23.02 -20.16 10.55
CA PRO A 54 -21.61 -20.49 10.31
C PRO A 54 -21.38 -21.11 8.94
N ASN A 55 -20.19 -20.90 8.37
CA ASN A 55 -19.76 -21.41 7.07
C ASN A 55 -20.54 -20.91 5.83
N GLN A 56 -21.35 -19.85 5.95
CA GLN A 56 -22.09 -19.27 4.81
C GLN A 56 -21.24 -18.35 3.91
N VAL A 57 -20.27 -17.64 4.48
CA VAL A 57 -19.37 -16.73 3.74
C VAL A 57 -17.96 -16.90 4.30
N TRP A 58 -16.99 -17.02 3.39
CA TRP A 58 -15.58 -17.23 3.73
C TRP A 58 -14.79 -16.05 3.16
N CYS A 59 -13.81 -15.56 3.92
CA CYS A 59 -12.93 -14.48 3.50
C CYS A 59 -11.48 -14.97 3.56
N ALA A 60 -10.74 -14.72 2.49
CA ALA A 60 -9.31 -14.95 2.42
C ALA A 60 -8.66 -13.70 1.82
N ASP A 61 -7.42 -13.44 2.22
CA ASP A 61 -6.61 -12.36 1.68
C ASP A 61 -5.23 -12.90 1.27
N ILE A 62 -4.58 -12.21 0.35
CA ILE A 62 -3.24 -12.56 -0.14
C ILE A 62 -2.23 -11.55 0.41
N THR A 63 -1.27 -12.04 1.18
CA THR A 63 -0.19 -11.22 1.74
C THR A 63 1.05 -11.31 0.86
N TYR A 64 1.61 -10.15 0.51
CA TYR A 64 2.87 -10.03 -0.21
C TYR A 64 4.03 -9.93 0.79
N ILE A 65 4.86 -10.96 0.85
CA ILE A 65 6.03 -10.99 1.74
C ILE A 65 7.26 -10.56 0.94
N PRO A 66 7.88 -9.40 1.26
CA PRO A 66 9.09 -8.96 0.58
C PRO A 66 10.25 -9.91 0.86
N ILE A 67 10.98 -10.28 -0.18
CA ILE A 67 12.25 -11.01 -0.11
C ILE A 67 13.34 -10.22 -0.81
N GLY A 68 14.61 -10.54 -0.54
CA GLY A 68 15.76 -9.73 -0.99
C GLY A 68 15.73 -9.36 -2.48
N ARG A 69 15.23 -10.23 -3.35
CA ARG A 69 14.97 -9.94 -4.78
C ARG A 69 13.56 -10.37 -5.20
N GLY A 70 12.52 -9.73 -4.64
CA GLY A 70 11.13 -9.91 -5.10
C GLY A 70 10.12 -10.03 -3.97
N PHE A 71 9.03 -10.77 -4.21
CA PHE A 71 7.96 -11.00 -3.25
C PHE A 71 7.46 -12.45 -3.35
N LEU A 72 7.03 -13.01 -2.23
CA LEU A 72 6.26 -14.25 -2.15
C LEU A 72 4.79 -13.95 -1.86
N TYR A 73 3.90 -14.81 -2.35
CA TYR A 73 2.47 -14.75 -2.07
C TYR A 73 2.14 -15.75 -0.96
N LEU A 74 1.54 -15.27 0.13
CA LEU A 74 0.99 -16.09 1.19
C LEU A 74 -0.53 -15.99 1.16
N ALA A 75 -1.22 -17.12 1.08
CA ALA A 75 -2.66 -17.24 1.18
C ALA A 75 -3.02 -18.32 2.22
N PRO A 76 -4.10 -18.15 3.00
CA PRO A 76 -4.61 -19.15 3.94
C PRO A 76 -5.30 -20.33 3.23
#